data_AF-A0A928AVH8-F1
#
_entry.id   AF-A0A928AVH8-F1
#
_cell.length_a   1.000
_cell.length_b   1.000
_cell.length_c   1.000
_cell.angle_alpha   90.00
_cell.angle_beta   90.00
_cell.angle_gamma   90.00
#
_symmetry.space_group_name_H-M   'P 1'
#
loop_
_entity.id
_entity.type
_entity.pdbx_description
1 polymer ?
#
loop_
_entity_poly.entity_id
_entity_poly.type
_entity_poly.pdbx_seq_one_letter_code
_entity_poly.pdbx_strand_id
1 'polypeptide(L)'
;MDKMKFRTEIERIALHKPIDYSSRIVTLGSCFAENISRILLSRKFCVTPQPTGILFNPASIERSLRLMHTRHRITAEELIEADGRWLSYDFHSSISGNNIEEATRNMQQATYTGNEALSDATHLIITLGTAWIYRRRDNGVIVANCHKQPATLFSRELLDVEDICSSLRSIMEMFTGDVIVTISPVRHIGDGLVDNSLSKALLRVAVERIKSEYPTRISYFPSYEILIDDLRDYRFYGDDLVHPSSQAIEYIGEKFFEVATTPACQQLMQRIERIVVASNHRPMNPRSEQYRDFCQKQLQAIASIEGVDLSKEKEFFEHMLQINL
;
A
#
# COMPACT_ATOMS: atom_id res chain seq x y z
N MET A 1 16.90 -1.21 38.98
CA MET A 1 17.45 -2.11 37.94
C MET A 1 16.55 -1.95 36.73
N ASP A 2 17.07 -1.40 35.65
CA ASP A 2 16.34 -1.40 34.39
C ASP A 2 16.09 -2.85 33.98
N LYS A 3 14.86 -3.14 33.56
CA LYS A 3 14.49 -4.47 33.04
C LYS A 3 15.39 -4.78 31.85
N MET A 4 15.86 -6.03 31.78
CA MET A 4 16.65 -6.52 30.66
C MET A 4 15.89 -6.28 29.35
N LYS A 5 16.47 -5.47 28.45
CA LYS A 5 15.86 -5.04 27.19
C LYS A 5 16.42 -5.93 26.06
N PHE A 6 15.56 -6.69 25.39
CA PHE A 6 15.93 -7.65 24.33
C PHE A 6 15.80 -7.08 22.90
N ARG A 7 15.24 -5.89 22.76
CA ARG A 7 14.97 -5.23 21.47
C ARG A 7 15.15 -3.72 21.60
N THR A 8 15.53 -3.08 20.51
CA THR A 8 15.56 -1.62 20.41
C THR A 8 14.39 -1.22 19.55
N GLU A 9 13.25 -0.91 20.17
CA GLU A 9 12.09 -0.40 19.43
C GLU A 9 12.38 0.99 18.89
N ILE A 10 11.92 1.27 17.67
CA ILE A 10 11.90 2.62 17.12
C ILE A 10 10.86 3.44 17.89
N GLU A 11 11.36 4.48 18.54
CA GLU A 11 10.57 5.42 19.32
C GLU A 11 10.34 6.72 18.53
N ARG A 12 9.28 7.47 18.86
CA ARG A 12 9.01 8.83 18.35
C ARG A 12 8.76 8.93 16.85
N ILE A 13 7.90 8.05 16.32
CA ILE A 13 7.35 8.22 14.97
C ILE A 13 6.18 9.22 15.06
N ALA A 14 6.26 10.29 14.28
CA ALA A 14 5.19 11.29 14.20
C ALA A 14 4.78 11.48 12.75
N LEU A 15 3.50 11.25 12.46
CA LEU A 15 2.89 11.65 11.19
C LEU A 15 2.23 13.02 11.39
N HIS A 16 2.30 13.86 10.36
CA HIS A 16 1.77 15.22 10.42
C HIS A 16 0.25 15.21 10.60
N LYS A 17 -0.44 14.43 9.78
CA LYS A 17 -1.90 14.30 9.82
C LYS A 17 -2.31 12.85 10.06
N PRO A 18 -3.12 12.59 11.09
CA PRO A 18 -3.68 11.27 11.33
C PRO A 18 -4.68 10.87 10.24
N ILE A 19 -4.77 9.57 9.98
CA ILE A 19 -5.86 8.94 9.25
C ILE A 19 -7.00 8.57 10.22
N ASP A 20 -8.22 8.59 9.70
CA ASP A 20 -9.44 8.13 10.37
C ASP A 20 -10.41 7.51 9.34
N TYR A 21 -11.61 7.13 9.78
CA TYR A 21 -12.62 6.50 8.91
C TYR A 21 -13.24 7.44 7.85
N SER A 22 -13.03 8.76 7.96
CA SER A 22 -13.38 9.72 6.90
C SER A 22 -12.29 9.84 5.84
N SER A 23 -11.10 9.31 6.11
CA SER A 23 -9.96 9.39 5.21
C SER A 23 -10.17 8.53 3.97
N ARG A 24 -9.90 9.12 2.81
CA ARG A 24 -9.86 8.46 1.51
C ARG A 24 -8.40 8.21 1.15
N ILE A 25 -7.98 6.96 1.16
CA ILE A 25 -6.56 6.60 1.10
C ILE A 25 -6.26 5.97 -0.26
N VAL A 26 -5.30 6.51 -0.99
CA VAL A 26 -4.69 5.81 -2.14
C VAL A 26 -3.36 5.24 -1.70
N THR A 27 -3.04 4.03 -2.14
CA THR A 27 -1.74 3.40 -1.85
C THR A 27 -1.04 3.06 -3.17
N LEU A 28 0.25 3.41 -3.29
CA LEU A 28 1.09 3.12 -4.45
C LEU A 28 2.45 2.60 -3.97
N GLY A 29 3.06 1.65 -4.67
CA GLY A 29 4.45 1.31 -4.42
C GLY A 29 4.82 -0.15 -4.64
N SER A 30 5.83 -0.61 -3.92
CA SER A 30 6.33 -1.99 -4.03
C SER A 30 5.28 -3.02 -3.62
N CYS A 31 5.57 -4.30 -3.75
CA CYS A 31 4.70 -5.37 -3.22
C CYS A 31 4.33 -5.19 -1.73
N PHE A 32 5.17 -4.54 -0.92
CA PHE A 32 4.84 -4.23 0.46
C PHE A 32 3.68 -3.23 0.61
N ALA A 33 3.41 -2.39 -0.39
CA ALA A 33 2.24 -1.53 -0.41
C ALA A 33 0.95 -2.37 -0.30
N GLU A 34 0.89 -3.54 -0.94
CA GLU A 34 -0.28 -4.43 -0.86
C GLU A 34 -0.55 -4.92 0.56
N ASN A 35 0.51 -5.14 1.34
CA ASN A 35 0.38 -5.51 2.76
C ASN A 35 -0.23 -4.36 3.57
N ILE A 36 0.23 -3.12 3.33
CA ILE A 36 -0.34 -1.94 3.98
C ILE A 36 -1.81 -1.77 3.59
N SER A 37 -2.15 -1.85 2.30
CA SER A 37 -3.53 -1.74 1.83
C SER A 37 -4.42 -2.82 2.43
N ARG A 38 -3.94 -4.07 2.49
CA ARG A 38 -4.67 -5.21 3.07
C ARG A 38 -4.95 -5.00 4.56
N ILE A 39 -3.98 -4.49 5.32
CA ILE A 39 -4.16 -4.18 6.74
C ILE A 39 -5.18 -3.04 6.93
N LEU A 40 -5.11 -1.99 6.14
CA LEU A 40 -6.08 -0.89 6.19
C LEU A 40 -7.51 -1.36 5.86
N LEU A 41 -7.64 -2.15 4.79
CA LEU A 41 -8.93 -2.73 4.35
C LEU A 41 -9.50 -3.70 5.40
N SER A 42 -8.67 -4.53 6.04
CA SER A 42 -9.14 -5.45 7.09
C SER A 42 -9.65 -4.72 8.33
N ARG A 43 -9.22 -3.47 8.53
CA ARG A 43 -9.70 -2.54 9.56
C ARG A 43 -10.80 -1.60 9.08
N LYS A 44 -11.35 -1.81 7.88
CA LYS A 44 -12.47 -1.07 7.27
C LYS A 44 -12.19 0.38 6.90
N PHE A 45 -10.92 0.77 6.75
CA PHE A 45 -10.59 2.06 6.18
C PHE A 45 -10.95 2.10 4.69
N CYS A 46 -11.26 3.30 4.18
CA CYS A 46 -11.54 3.49 2.75
C CYS A 46 -10.24 3.61 1.96
N VAL A 47 -9.90 2.56 1.21
CA VAL A 47 -8.63 2.45 0.49
C VAL A 47 -8.85 2.08 -0.97
N THR A 48 -8.17 2.79 -1.87
CA THR A 48 -7.96 2.36 -3.26
C THR A 48 -6.53 1.83 -3.41
N PRO A 49 -6.35 0.50 -3.53
CA PRO A 49 -5.02 -0.09 -3.68
C PRO A 49 -4.53 -0.02 -5.13
N GLN A 50 -3.33 0.54 -5.31
CA GLN A 50 -2.48 0.40 -6.50
C GLN A 50 -3.22 0.34 -7.84
N PRO A 51 -3.88 1.42 -8.29
CA PRO A 51 -4.70 1.40 -9.51
C PRO A 51 -3.97 0.87 -10.74
N THR A 52 -2.68 1.20 -10.89
CA THR A 52 -1.82 0.73 -11.99
C THR A 52 -0.93 -0.47 -11.63
N GLY A 53 -1.17 -1.08 -10.46
CA GLY A 53 -0.40 -2.18 -9.90
C GLY A 53 0.93 -1.78 -9.26
N ILE A 54 1.79 -2.77 -9.01
CA ILE A 54 3.04 -2.63 -8.24
C ILE A 54 4.08 -1.76 -8.98
N LEU A 55 4.66 -0.80 -8.25
CA LEU A 55 5.68 0.15 -8.73
C LEU A 55 6.81 0.30 -7.70
N PHE A 56 8.05 0.04 -8.08
CA PHE A 56 9.12 -0.05 -7.08
C PHE A 56 9.87 1.26 -6.82
N ASN A 57 10.05 2.10 -7.83
CA ASN A 57 10.93 3.27 -7.75
C ASN A 57 10.15 4.60 -7.87
N PRO A 58 10.72 5.71 -7.37
CA PRO A 58 10.07 7.02 -7.39
C PRO A 58 9.65 7.50 -8.79
N ALA A 59 10.48 7.30 -9.81
CA ALA A 59 10.19 7.75 -11.17
C ALA A 59 9.00 7.01 -11.80
N SER A 60 8.90 5.70 -11.57
CA SER A 60 7.74 4.91 -12.02
C SER A 60 6.46 5.29 -11.29
N ILE A 61 6.54 5.61 -9.99
CA ILE A 61 5.40 6.10 -9.20
C ILE A 61 4.95 7.47 -9.71
N GLU A 62 5.89 8.39 -9.95
CA GLU A 62 5.61 9.70 -10.53
C GLU A 62 4.92 9.57 -11.90
N ARG A 63 5.44 8.72 -12.77
CA ARG A 63 4.86 8.47 -14.11
C ARG A 63 3.45 7.92 -14.02
N SER A 64 3.21 6.92 -13.16
CA SER A 64 1.86 6.39 -12.91
C SER A 64 0.91 7.46 -12.37
N LEU A 65 1.36 8.25 -11.39
CA LEU A 65 0.57 9.35 -10.85
C LEU A 65 0.24 10.38 -11.94
N ARG A 66 1.17 10.68 -12.83
CA ARG A 66 0.96 11.57 -13.97
C ARG A 66 -0.08 11.03 -14.93
N LEU A 67 -0.03 9.74 -15.29
CA LEU A 67 -1.04 9.09 -16.14
C LEU A 67 -2.44 9.24 -15.55
N MET A 68 -2.59 8.98 -14.25
CA MET A 68 -3.86 9.12 -13.54
C MET A 68 -4.27 10.59 -13.45
N HIS A 69 -3.37 11.49 -13.07
CA HIS A 69 -3.64 12.93 -12.89
C HIS A 69 -4.13 13.59 -14.19
N THR A 70 -3.50 13.28 -15.33
CA THR A 70 -3.85 13.86 -16.63
C THR A 70 -4.99 13.14 -17.34
N ARG A 71 -5.55 12.07 -16.74
CA ARG A 71 -6.52 11.16 -17.40
C ARG A 71 -6.01 10.69 -18.76
N HIS A 72 -4.76 10.24 -18.80
CA HIS A 72 -4.11 9.84 -20.04
C HIS A 72 -4.95 8.82 -20.81
N ARG A 73 -5.09 9.05 -22.11
CA ARG A 73 -5.82 8.14 -23.00
C ARG A 73 -4.87 7.09 -23.51
N ILE A 74 -5.11 5.84 -23.14
CA ILE A 74 -4.31 4.71 -23.58
C ILE A 74 -4.57 4.45 -25.06
N THR A 75 -3.50 4.33 -25.85
CA THR A 75 -3.59 4.04 -27.28
C THR A 75 -2.92 2.71 -27.62
N ALA A 76 -3.32 2.10 -28.72
CA ALA A 76 -2.81 0.81 -29.19
C ALA A 76 -1.28 0.82 -29.40
N GLU A 77 -0.73 1.97 -29.78
CA GLU A 77 0.70 2.15 -30.07
C GLU A 77 1.57 2.15 -28.81
N GLU A 78 0.97 2.34 -27.63
CA GLU A 78 1.66 2.26 -26.33
C GLU A 78 1.77 0.82 -25.82
N LEU A 79 1.08 -0.12 -26.46
CA LEU A 79 1.06 -1.52 -26.07
C LEU A 79 2.01 -2.34 -26.94
N ILE A 80 2.57 -3.36 -26.32
CA ILE A 80 3.39 -4.37 -26.98
C ILE A 80 2.81 -5.76 -26.73
N GLU A 81 3.00 -6.65 -27.71
CA GLU A 81 2.68 -8.06 -27.57
C GLU A 81 3.90 -8.83 -27.09
N ALA A 82 3.72 -9.64 -26.05
CA ALA A 82 4.73 -10.54 -25.53
C ALA A 82 4.07 -11.81 -24.98
N ASP A 83 4.54 -12.98 -25.42
CA ASP A 83 4.03 -14.29 -25.00
C ASP A 83 2.50 -14.42 -25.12
N GLY A 84 1.92 -13.89 -26.20
CA GLY A 84 0.47 -13.91 -26.44
C GLY A 84 -0.34 -13.00 -25.51
N ARG A 85 0.31 -12.06 -24.81
CA ARG A 85 -0.33 -11.04 -23.97
C ARG A 85 0.01 -9.64 -24.46
N TRP A 86 -0.95 -8.73 -24.32
CA TRP A 86 -0.78 -7.32 -24.62
C TRP A 86 -0.54 -6.54 -23.34
N LEU A 87 0.55 -5.78 -23.31
CA LEU A 87 1.05 -5.13 -22.10
C LEU A 87 1.64 -3.76 -22.40
N SER A 88 1.82 -2.95 -21.37
CA SER A 88 2.51 -1.66 -21.43
C SER A 88 3.56 -1.62 -20.33
N TYR A 89 4.72 -1.03 -20.64
CA TYR A 89 5.82 -0.86 -19.71
C TYR A 89 5.47 0.04 -18.51
N ASP A 90 4.36 0.77 -18.56
CA ASP A 90 3.89 1.68 -17.51
C ASP A 90 2.94 1.02 -16.50
N PHE A 91 2.46 -0.18 -16.79
CA PHE A 91 1.49 -0.90 -15.98
C PHE A 91 2.06 -2.22 -15.47
N HIS A 92 1.57 -2.66 -14.31
CA HIS A 92 1.88 -3.99 -13.81
C HIS A 92 1.29 -5.09 -14.72
N SER A 93 1.93 -6.26 -14.75
CA SER A 93 1.51 -7.40 -15.58
C SER A 93 0.11 -7.93 -15.29
N SER A 94 -0.44 -7.63 -14.11
CA SER A 94 -1.83 -7.96 -13.75
C SER A 94 -2.87 -7.18 -14.57
N ILE A 95 -2.48 -6.11 -15.26
CA ILE A 95 -3.38 -5.26 -16.04
C ILE A 95 -3.34 -5.64 -17.54
N SER A 96 -2.35 -6.43 -17.96
CA SER A 96 -2.23 -6.95 -19.32
C SER A 96 -3.48 -7.70 -19.77
N GLY A 97 -3.78 -7.65 -21.07
CA GLY A 97 -4.91 -8.36 -21.69
C GLY A 97 -4.48 -9.48 -22.64
N ASN A 98 -5.42 -10.31 -23.08
CA ASN A 98 -5.15 -11.38 -24.06
C ASN A 98 -5.23 -10.86 -25.51
N ASN A 99 -5.82 -9.69 -25.72
CA ASN A 99 -5.82 -8.95 -26.97
C ASN A 99 -5.65 -7.44 -26.70
N ILE A 100 -5.39 -6.68 -27.76
CA ILE A 100 -5.08 -5.26 -27.66
C ILE A 100 -6.27 -4.44 -27.13
N GLU A 101 -7.50 -4.81 -27.50
CA GLU A 101 -8.72 -4.15 -27.04
C GLU A 101 -8.94 -4.38 -25.53
N GLU A 102 -8.70 -5.60 -25.06
CA GLU A 102 -8.78 -5.95 -23.65
C GLU A 102 -7.73 -5.21 -22.81
N ALA A 103 -6.47 -5.25 -23.24
CA ALA A 103 -5.39 -4.58 -22.54
C ALA A 103 -5.60 -3.06 -22.48
N THR A 104 -6.00 -2.44 -23.60
CA THR A 104 -6.31 -1.01 -23.67
C THR A 104 -7.43 -0.65 -22.70
N ARG A 105 -8.51 -1.45 -22.67
CA ARG A 105 -9.63 -1.23 -21.74
C ARG A 105 -9.22 -1.36 -20.28
N ASN A 106 -8.44 -2.39 -19.95
CA ASN A 106 -7.98 -2.62 -18.58
C ASN A 106 -7.10 -1.46 -18.09
N MET A 107 -6.13 -1.02 -18.90
CA MET A 107 -5.25 0.11 -18.59
C MET A 107 -6.00 1.44 -18.53
N GLN A 108 -6.98 1.65 -19.42
CA GLN A 108 -7.82 2.84 -19.41
C GLN A 108 -8.68 2.87 -18.14
N GLN A 109 -9.26 1.73 -17.74
CA GLN A 109 -10.04 1.60 -16.52
C GLN A 109 -9.18 1.85 -15.28
N ALA A 110 -7.98 1.26 -15.21
CA ALA A 110 -7.01 1.51 -14.15
C ALA A 110 -6.66 2.99 -14.02
N THR A 111 -6.41 3.67 -15.14
CA THR A 111 -6.11 5.10 -15.19
C THR A 111 -7.28 5.95 -14.70
N TYR A 112 -8.50 5.62 -15.14
CA TYR A 112 -9.70 6.36 -14.75
C TYR A 112 -10.07 6.16 -13.28
N THR A 113 -10.09 4.90 -12.80
CA THR A 113 -10.31 4.58 -11.39
C THR A 113 -9.25 5.24 -10.49
N GLY A 114 -8.00 5.27 -10.93
CA GLY A 114 -6.94 5.98 -10.24
C GLY A 114 -7.15 7.50 -10.18
N ASN A 115 -7.61 8.10 -11.28
CA ASN A 115 -7.95 9.53 -11.30
C ASN A 115 -9.10 9.87 -10.33
N GLU A 116 -10.18 9.10 -10.36
CA GLU A 116 -11.31 9.30 -9.45
C GLU A 116 -10.87 9.18 -7.99
N ALA A 117 -10.12 8.12 -7.67
CA ALA A 117 -9.61 7.91 -6.32
C ALA A 117 -8.68 9.03 -5.85
N LEU A 118 -7.79 9.53 -6.71
CA LEU A 118 -6.89 10.64 -6.37
C LEU A 118 -7.61 11.97 -6.21
N SER A 119 -8.71 12.18 -6.93
CA SER A 119 -9.49 13.43 -6.84
C SER A 119 -10.18 13.58 -5.48
N ASP A 120 -10.63 12.46 -4.91
CA ASP A 120 -11.30 12.41 -3.61
C ASP A 120 -10.34 12.06 -2.45
N ALA A 121 -9.09 11.70 -2.74
CA ALA A 121 -8.14 11.22 -1.75
C ALA A 121 -7.72 12.33 -0.78
N THR A 122 -7.77 12.02 0.52
CA THR A 122 -7.19 12.87 1.56
C THR A 122 -5.75 12.47 1.87
N HIS A 123 -5.41 11.20 1.65
CA HIS A 123 -4.08 10.67 1.91
C HIS A 123 -3.55 9.81 0.75
N LEU A 124 -2.26 9.94 0.49
CA LEU A 124 -1.51 9.09 -0.43
C LEU A 124 -0.38 8.40 0.33
N ILE A 125 -0.39 7.06 0.39
CA ILE A 125 0.69 6.28 0.99
C ILE A 125 1.58 5.73 -0.11
N ILE A 126 2.87 6.07 -0.07
CA ILE A 126 3.86 5.67 -1.05
C ILE A 126 4.88 4.73 -0.42
N THR A 127 5.00 3.51 -0.95
CA THR A 127 5.97 2.51 -0.48
C THR A 127 7.11 2.34 -1.49
N LEU A 128 8.25 2.98 -1.24
CA LEU A 128 9.41 2.93 -2.13
C LEU A 128 10.18 1.61 -1.96
N GLY A 129 10.31 0.85 -3.04
CA GLY A 129 11.02 -0.42 -3.11
C GLY A 129 12.52 -0.25 -3.38
N THR A 130 12.88 0.48 -4.43
CA THR A 130 14.27 0.60 -4.89
C THR A 130 14.54 1.95 -5.57
N ALA A 131 15.79 2.41 -5.55
CA ALA A 131 16.30 3.51 -6.35
C ALA A 131 16.79 3.04 -7.73
N TRP A 132 16.82 1.74 -7.99
CA TRP A 132 17.12 1.19 -9.31
C TRP A 132 15.95 1.37 -10.25
N ILE A 133 16.23 1.89 -11.44
CA ILE A 133 15.31 1.97 -12.57
C ILE A 133 15.79 1.08 -13.72
N TYR A 134 14.85 0.78 -14.60
CA TYR A 134 15.15 0.21 -15.91
C TYR A 134 14.72 1.22 -16.96
N ARG A 135 15.58 1.43 -17.95
CA ARG A 135 15.34 2.32 -19.07
C ARG A 135 15.45 1.52 -20.35
N ARG A 136 14.51 1.73 -21.28
CA ARG A 136 14.59 1.09 -22.59
C ARG A 136 15.78 1.65 -23.37
N ARG A 137 16.58 0.76 -23.97
CA ARG A 137 17.78 1.18 -24.72
C ARG A 137 17.48 1.85 -26.04
N ASP A 138 16.34 1.57 -26.66
CA ASP A 138 15.97 2.08 -27.97
C ASP A 138 15.47 3.52 -27.95
N ASN A 139 14.80 3.94 -26.86
CA ASN A 139 14.21 5.28 -26.76
C ASN A 139 14.52 6.04 -25.46
N GLY A 140 15.24 5.42 -24.52
CA GLY A 140 15.62 6.06 -23.27
C GLY A 140 14.48 6.27 -22.27
N VAL A 141 13.31 5.65 -22.47
CA VAL A 141 12.16 5.80 -21.55
C VAL A 141 12.31 4.88 -20.34
N ILE A 142 12.07 5.41 -19.13
CA ILE A 142 12.00 4.63 -17.88
C ILE A 142 10.75 3.76 -17.91
N VAL A 143 10.89 2.50 -17.53
CA VAL A 143 9.78 1.55 -17.45
C VAL A 143 9.43 1.22 -16.00
N ALA A 144 8.14 1.06 -15.72
CA ALA A 144 7.65 0.60 -14.42
C ALA A 144 7.83 -0.91 -14.25
N ASN A 145 7.68 -1.67 -15.32
CA ASN A 145 7.80 -3.12 -15.30
C ASN A 145 8.46 -3.62 -16.59
N CYS A 146 9.50 -4.47 -16.48
CA CYS A 146 10.18 -5.04 -17.65
C CYS A 146 9.42 -6.23 -18.27
N HIS A 147 8.35 -6.72 -17.63
CA HIS A 147 7.50 -7.81 -18.11
C HIS A 147 8.25 -9.10 -18.48
N LYS A 148 9.30 -9.42 -17.72
CA LYS A 148 10.20 -10.57 -17.96
C LYS A 148 10.79 -10.62 -19.38
N GLN A 149 10.79 -9.50 -20.08
CA GLN A 149 11.40 -9.36 -21.41
C GLN A 149 12.93 -9.50 -21.33
N PRO A 150 13.61 -9.79 -22.45
CA PRO A 150 15.06 -9.92 -22.47
C PRO A 150 15.77 -8.71 -21.86
N ALA A 151 16.68 -8.95 -20.90
CA ALA A 151 17.41 -7.90 -20.20
C ALA A 151 18.24 -6.99 -21.13
N THR A 152 18.59 -7.48 -22.33
CA THR A 152 19.29 -6.72 -23.37
C THR A 152 18.51 -5.51 -23.87
N LEU A 153 17.18 -5.48 -23.70
CA LEU A 153 16.33 -4.34 -24.07
C LEU A 153 16.45 -3.16 -23.10
N PHE A 154 17.05 -3.37 -21.93
CA PHE A 154 17.07 -2.38 -20.85
C PHE A 154 18.50 -2.02 -20.41
N SER A 155 18.69 -0.77 -19.99
CA SER A 155 19.77 -0.36 -19.11
C SER A 155 19.24 -0.30 -17.68
N ARG A 156 20.05 -0.80 -16.73
CA ARG A 156 19.79 -0.65 -15.29
C ARG A 156 20.58 0.55 -14.80
N GLU A 157 19.90 1.52 -14.18
CA GLU A 157 20.49 2.76 -13.71
C GLU A 157 20.08 3.00 -12.26
N LEU A 158 21.03 3.48 -11.44
CA LEU A 158 20.74 3.88 -10.06
C LEU A 158 20.39 5.36 -10.08
N LEU A 159 19.19 5.71 -9.62
CA LEU A 159 18.82 7.10 -9.43
C LEU A 159 19.69 7.73 -8.34
N ASP A 160 20.13 8.96 -8.56
CA ASP A 160 20.76 9.73 -7.50
C ASP A 160 19.72 10.35 -6.56
N VAL A 161 20.18 11.02 -5.50
CA VAL A 161 19.30 11.64 -4.51
C VAL A 161 18.44 12.76 -5.13
N GLU A 162 18.99 13.53 -6.08
CA GLU A 162 18.30 14.66 -6.68
C GLU A 162 17.22 14.19 -7.66
N ASP A 163 17.48 13.14 -8.44
CA ASP A 163 16.48 12.48 -9.28
C ASP A 163 15.28 12.00 -8.45
N ILE A 164 15.55 11.35 -7.31
CA ILE A 164 14.51 10.88 -6.39
C ILE A 164 13.73 12.06 -5.80
N CYS A 165 14.43 13.10 -5.34
CA CYS A 165 13.80 14.32 -4.84
C CYS A 165 12.92 14.98 -5.91
N SER A 166 13.39 15.05 -7.16
CA SER A 166 12.62 15.60 -8.29
C SER A 166 11.32 14.83 -8.52
N SER A 167 11.36 13.51 -8.56
CA SER A 167 10.14 12.70 -8.69
C SER A 167 9.18 12.89 -7.53
N LEU A 168 9.68 12.93 -6.30
CA LEU A 168 8.85 13.18 -5.12
C LEU A 168 8.26 14.59 -5.12
N ARG A 169 9.00 15.63 -5.54
CA ARG A 169 8.45 16.99 -5.73
C ARG A 169 7.32 17.01 -6.74
N SER A 170 7.50 16.38 -7.90
CA SER A 170 6.43 16.32 -8.90
C SER A 170 5.19 15.58 -8.38
N ILE A 171 5.37 14.55 -7.55
CA ILE A 171 4.26 13.89 -6.85
C ILE A 171 3.54 14.87 -5.90
N MET A 172 4.29 15.64 -5.10
CA MET A 172 3.74 16.63 -4.17
C MET A 172 2.99 17.78 -4.87
N GLU A 173 3.37 18.09 -6.12
CA GLU A 173 2.69 19.06 -6.99
C GLU A 173 1.38 18.50 -7.56
N MET A 174 1.36 17.24 -7.98
CA MET A 174 0.18 16.60 -8.59
C MET A 174 -0.88 16.18 -7.57
N PHE A 175 -0.49 15.90 -6.32
CA PHE A 175 -1.40 15.51 -5.24
C PHE A 175 -1.32 16.50 -4.09
N THR A 176 -2.44 17.15 -3.74
CA THR A 176 -2.49 18.23 -2.74
C THR A 176 -2.73 17.75 -1.31
N GLY A 177 -3.19 16.51 -1.11
CA GLY A 177 -3.43 15.92 0.20
C GLY A 177 -2.14 15.56 0.96
N ASP A 178 -2.32 14.77 2.02
CA ASP A 178 -1.26 14.35 2.92
C ASP A 178 -0.57 13.08 2.41
N VAL A 179 0.76 13.11 2.35
CA VAL A 179 1.58 12.02 1.81
C VAL A 179 2.32 11.31 2.94
N ILE A 180 2.17 10.00 3.03
CA ILE A 180 2.96 9.16 3.93
C ILE A 180 3.89 8.33 3.07
N VAL A 181 5.19 8.59 3.16
CA VAL A 181 6.21 7.78 2.48
C VAL A 181 6.75 6.75 3.44
N THR A 182 6.97 5.54 2.95
CA THR A 182 7.71 4.49 3.65
C THR A 182 8.64 3.80 2.68
N ILE A 183 9.75 3.26 3.20
CA ILE A 183 10.66 2.43 2.42
C ILE A 183 10.30 0.98 2.70
N SER A 184 10.14 0.19 1.64
CA SER A 184 9.77 -1.21 1.73
C SER A 184 10.80 -2.01 2.55
N PRO A 185 10.36 -2.85 3.49
CA PRO A 185 11.24 -3.76 4.22
C PRO A 185 11.69 -4.99 3.39
N VAL A 186 11.12 -5.18 2.19
CA VAL A 186 11.48 -6.29 1.29
C VAL A 186 12.92 -6.14 0.80
N ARG A 187 13.67 -7.24 0.86
CA ARG A 187 15.07 -7.31 0.41
C ARG A 187 15.16 -7.56 -1.10
N HIS A 188 15.67 -6.60 -1.87
CA HIS A 188 15.92 -6.81 -3.29
C HIS A 188 17.20 -7.60 -3.53
N ILE A 189 17.18 -8.91 -3.21
CA ILE A 189 18.38 -9.77 -3.34
C ILE A 189 18.83 -9.98 -4.79
N GLY A 190 17.93 -9.79 -5.77
CA GLY A 190 18.26 -9.84 -7.18
C GLY A 190 19.27 -8.75 -7.60
N ASP A 191 19.32 -7.63 -6.87
CA ASP A 191 20.33 -6.59 -7.06
C ASP A 191 21.63 -6.87 -6.29
N GLY A 192 21.61 -7.83 -5.36
CA GLY A 192 22.66 -8.03 -4.36
C GLY A 192 22.41 -7.20 -3.09
N LEU A 193 22.85 -7.72 -1.95
CA LEU A 193 22.55 -7.09 -0.65
C LEU A 193 23.21 -5.72 -0.49
N VAL A 194 24.41 -5.54 -1.04
CA VAL A 194 25.13 -4.26 -1.01
C VAL A 194 24.37 -3.21 -1.82
N ASP A 195 23.95 -3.54 -3.04
CA ASP A 195 23.19 -2.64 -3.91
C ASP A 195 21.79 -2.36 -3.35
N ASN A 196 21.14 -3.35 -2.72
CA ASN A 196 19.89 -3.14 -1.99
C ASN A 196 20.09 -2.11 -0.86
N SER A 197 21.12 -2.27 -0.02
CA SER A 197 21.40 -1.32 1.06
C SER A 197 21.72 0.08 0.54
N LEU A 198 22.53 0.19 -0.53
CA LEU A 198 22.83 1.46 -1.19
C LEU A 198 21.54 2.15 -1.69
N SER A 199 20.71 1.41 -2.42
CA SER A 199 19.43 1.91 -2.94
C SER A 199 18.52 2.42 -1.81
N LYS A 200 18.36 1.67 -0.71
CA LYS A 200 17.51 2.08 0.42
C LYS A 200 18.07 3.33 1.12
N ALA A 201 19.39 3.45 1.22
CA ALA A 201 20.04 4.62 1.78
C ALA A 201 19.75 5.88 0.93
N LEU A 202 19.84 5.79 -0.40
CA LEU A 202 19.53 6.89 -1.32
C LEU A 202 18.07 7.34 -1.17
N LEU A 203 17.13 6.39 -1.16
CA LEU A 203 15.72 6.67 -0.92
C LEU A 203 15.52 7.38 0.43
N ARG A 204 16.19 6.92 1.50
CA ARG A 204 16.03 7.48 2.85
C ARG A 204 16.52 8.92 2.95
N VAL A 205 17.66 9.22 2.31
CA VAL A 205 18.20 10.59 2.24
C VAL A 205 17.25 11.50 1.48
N ALA A 206 16.77 11.06 0.31
CA ALA A 206 15.86 11.87 -0.51
C ALA A 206 14.54 12.15 0.20
N VAL A 207 13.95 11.15 0.86
CA VAL A 207 12.72 11.32 1.65
C VAL A 207 12.91 12.32 2.80
N GLU A 208 14.07 12.32 3.48
CA GLU A 208 14.33 13.32 4.53
C GLU A 208 14.42 14.75 3.97
N ARG A 209 15.03 14.92 2.79
CA ARG A 209 15.10 16.22 2.12
C ARG A 209 13.71 16.73 1.76
N ILE A 210 12.90 15.90 1.10
CA ILE A 210 11.53 16.29 0.72
C ILE A 210 10.65 16.53 1.94
N LYS A 211 10.84 15.77 3.03
CA LYS A 211 10.17 16.05 4.31
C LYS A 211 10.52 17.41 4.89
N SER A 212 11.76 17.86 4.71
CA SER A 212 12.17 19.21 5.12
C SER A 212 11.59 20.29 4.22
N GLU A 213 11.38 20.00 2.94
CA GLU A 213 10.73 20.92 1.97
C GLU A 213 9.21 21.03 2.19
N TYR A 214 8.54 19.95 2.61
CA TYR A 214 7.08 19.88 2.81
C TYR A 214 6.68 19.41 4.23
N PRO A 215 7.13 20.08 5.31
CA PRO A 215 7.03 19.56 6.68
C PRO A 215 5.60 19.37 7.20
N THR A 216 4.61 19.99 6.56
CA THR A 216 3.18 19.90 6.91
C THR A 216 2.36 19.04 5.96
N ARG A 217 2.99 18.34 5.00
CA ARG A 217 2.26 17.55 4.00
C ARG A 217 2.88 16.19 3.73
N ILE A 218 4.16 15.98 4.03
CA ILE A 218 4.80 14.68 3.87
C ILE A 218 5.34 14.17 5.20
N SER A 219 5.09 12.90 5.48
CA SER A 219 5.57 12.20 6.67
C SER A 219 6.32 10.93 6.27
N TYR A 220 7.27 10.51 7.10
CA TYR A 220 7.98 9.24 6.91
C TYR A 220 7.52 8.21 7.95
N PHE A 221 7.05 7.06 7.49
CA PHE A 221 6.82 5.89 8.32
C PHE A 221 7.96 4.88 8.14
N PRO A 222 8.69 4.47 9.20
CA PRO A 222 9.92 3.70 9.09
C PRO A 222 9.71 2.17 9.01
N SER A 223 8.92 1.68 8.05
CA SER A 223 8.66 0.22 7.95
C SER A 223 9.91 -0.61 7.65
N TYR A 224 10.87 -0.06 6.88
CA TYR A 224 12.16 -0.69 6.62
C TYR A 224 12.97 -0.85 7.91
N GLU A 225 13.18 0.24 8.65
CA GLU A 225 13.96 0.25 9.89
C GLU A 225 13.29 -0.61 10.97
N ILE A 226 11.95 -0.61 11.07
CA ILE A 226 11.23 -1.52 11.97
C ILE A 226 11.60 -2.98 11.67
N LEU A 227 11.66 -3.39 10.41
CA LEU A 227 12.07 -4.76 10.12
C LEU A 227 13.53 -5.03 10.46
N ILE A 228 14.45 -4.14 10.09
CA ILE A 228 15.89 -4.43 10.19
C ILE A 228 16.50 -4.16 11.57
N ASP A 229 15.87 -3.31 12.40
CA ASP A 229 16.39 -2.87 13.70
C ASP A 229 15.50 -3.33 14.87
N ASP A 230 14.18 -3.15 14.81
CA ASP A 230 13.28 -3.64 15.87
C ASP A 230 13.13 -5.18 15.80
N LEU A 231 12.85 -5.68 14.59
CA LEU A 231 12.61 -7.08 14.28
C LEU A 231 13.87 -7.75 13.69
N ARG A 232 15.04 -7.43 14.24
CA ARG A 232 16.37 -7.80 13.74
C ARG A 232 16.71 -9.30 13.87
N ASP A 233 15.90 -10.18 13.28
CA ASP A 233 16.03 -11.64 13.30
C ASP A 233 15.39 -12.28 12.06
N TYR A 234 16.02 -13.34 11.52
CA TYR A 234 15.51 -14.07 10.34
C TYR A 234 14.11 -14.67 10.52
N ARG A 235 13.67 -14.93 11.75
CA ARG A 235 12.31 -15.39 12.05
C ARG A 235 11.20 -14.43 11.58
N PHE A 236 11.56 -13.18 11.32
CA PHE A 236 10.65 -12.15 10.84
C PHE A 236 10.64 -12.02 9.30
N TYR A 237 11.35 -12.90 8.60
CA TYR A 237 11.25 -13.08 7.16
C TYR A 237 10.43 -14.34 6.85
N GLY A 238 9.77 -14.35 5.70
CA GLY A 238 9.13 -15.54 5.16
C GLY A 238 10.15 -16.57 4.68
N ASP A 239 9.65 -17.70 4.16
CA ASP A 239 10.49 -18.82 3.72
C ASP A 239 11.50 -18.45 2.62
N ASP A 240 11.22 -17.40 1.86
CA ASP A 240 12.11 -16.87 0.83
C ASP A 240 13.26 -16.00 1.37
N LEU A 241 13.25 -15.70 2.68
CA LEU A 241 14.20 -14.84 3.37
C LEU A 241 14.29 -13.41 2.80
N VAL A 242 13.30 -13.00 2.01
CA VAL A 242 13.25 -11.74 1.27
C VAL A 242 12.09 -10.88 1.76
N HIS A 243 10.90 -11.47 1.83
CA HIS A 243 9.70 -10.78 2.27
C HIS A 243 9.56 -10.88 3.79
N PRO A 244 8.96 -9.88 4.46
CA PRO A 244 8.62 -9.99 5.87
C PRO A 244 7.60 -11.12 6.08
N SER A 245 7.69 -11.81 7.21
CA SER A 245 6.72 -12.84 7.61
C SER A 245 5.37 -12.21 7.99
N SER A 246 4.31 -13.01 8.06
CA SER A 246 2.98 -12.54 8.47
C SER A 246 3.01 -11.83 9.84
N GLN A 247 3.79 -12.36 10.78
CA GLN A 247 3.97 -11.75 12.11
C GLN A 247 4.66 -10.38 12.01
N ALA A 248 5.68 -10.26 11.16
CA ALA A 248 6.37 -8.98 10.96
C ALA A 248 5.45 -7.94 10.31
N ILE A 249 4.65 -8.35 9.33
CA ILE A 249 3.65 -7.49 8.68
C ILE A 249 2.61 -7.00 9.69
N GLU A 250 2.11 -7.88 10.55
CA GLU A 250 1.15 -7.52 11.61
C GLU A 250 1.76 -6.51 12.59
N TYR A 251 2.97 -6.75 13.09
CA TYR A 251 3.68 -5.83 13.99
C TYR A 251 3.94 -4.46 13.35
N ILE A 252 4.38 -4.42 12.09
CA ILE A 252 4.55 -3.14 11.36
C ILE A 252 3.19 -2.43 11.22
N GLY A 253 2.11 -3.17 10.96
CA GLY A 253 0.75 -2.65 10.90
C GLY A 253 0.28 -2.05 12.24
N GLU A 254 0.55 -2.72 13.36
CA GLU A 254 0.27 -2.20 14.70
C GLU A 254 1.00 -0.88 14.94
N LYS A 255 2.32 -0.84 14.67
CA LYS A 255 3.13 0.38 14.78
C LYS A 255 2.63 1.49 13.84
N PHE A 256 2.17 1.14 12.64
CA PHE A 256 1.58 2.09 11.71
C PHE A 256 0.32 2.73 12.30
N PHE A 257 -0.63 1.94 12.78
CA PHE A 257 -1.86 2.49 13.35
C PHE A 257 -1.62 3.25 14.65
N GLU A 258 -0.67 2.82 15.49
CA GLU A 258 -0.29 3.53 16.71
C GLU A 258 0.04 5.00 16.43
N VAL A 259 0.75 5.27 15.33
CA VAL A 259 1.28 6.59 15.00
C VAL A 259 0.44 7.33 13.97
N ALA A 260 -0.31 6.60 13.15
CA ALA A 260 -1.13 7.15 12.09
C ALA A 260 -2.55 7.50 12.53
N THR A 261 -3.02 7.04 13.68
CA THR A 261 -4.40 7.27 14.12
C THR A 261 -4.46 7.95 15.49
N THR A 262 -5.54 8.69 15.73
CA THR A 262 -5.79 9.30 17.04
C THR A 262 -6.29 8.27 18.06
N PRO A 263 -6.17 8.50 19.38
CA PRO A 263 -6.73 7.60 20.39
C PRO A 263 -8.24 7.32 20.22
N ALA A 264 -9.00 8.33 19.77
CA ALA A 264 -10.43 8.16 19.48
C ALA A 264 -10.66 7.22 18.27
N CYS A 265 -9.85 7.35 17.21
CA CYS A 265 -9.90 6.44 16.07
C CYS A 265 -9.51 5.02 16.49
N GLN A 266 -8.47 4.84 17.31
CA GLN A 266 -8.06 3.53 17.82
C GLN A 266 -9.17 2.84 18.63
N GLN A 267 -9.90 3.57 19.46
CA GLN A 267 -11.07 3.03 20.18
C GLN A 267 -12.18 2.58 19.22
N LEU A 268 -12.44 3.35 18.17
CA LEU A 268 -13.40 2.99 17.14
C LEU A 268 -12.94 1.76 16.34
N MET A 269 -11.66 1.68 15.99
CA MET A 269 -11.06 0.51 15.33
C MET A 269 -11.26 -0.76 16.16
N GLN A 270 -11.05 -0.70 17.48
CA GLN A 270 -11.27 -1.85 18.37
C GLN A 270 -12.75 -2.29 18.40
N ARG A 271 -13.70 -1.35 18.35
CA ARG A 271 -15.13 -1.67 18.26
C ARG A 271 -15.46 -2.38 16.94
N ILE A 272 -14.94 -1.86 15.83
CA ILE A 272 -15.14 -2.44 14.49
C ILE A 272 -14.50 -3.81 14.38
N GLU A 273 -13.28 -3.98 14.89
CA GLU A 273 -12.58 -5.27 14.89
C GLU A 273 -13.38 -6.34 15.63
N ARG A 274 -13.98 -6.03 16.78
CA ARG A 274 -14.84 -6.98 17.50
C ARG A 274 -16.03 -7.44 16.66
N ILE A 275 -16.64 -6.54 15.90
CA ILE A 275 -17.78 -6.86 15.01
C ILE A 275 -17.32 -7.76 13.87
N VAL A 276 -16.22 -7.38 13.19
CA VAL A 276 -15.66 -8.14 12.05
C VAL A 276 -15.19 -9.53 12.49
N VAL A 277 -14.54 -9.65 13.64
CA VAL A 277 -14.13 -10.94 14.20
C VAL A 277 -15.37 -11.77 14.54
N ALA A 278 -16.37 -11.18 15.19
CA ALA A 278 -17.61 -11.87 15.51
C ALA A 278 -18.35 -12.40 14.28
N SER A 279 -18.37 -11.65 13.16
CA SER A 279 -19.04 -12.09 11.93
C SER A 279 -18.29 -13.21 11.20
N ASN A 280 -16.99 -13.34 11.43
CA ASN A 280 -16.16 -14.40 10.84
C ASN A 280 -16.14 -15.68 11.70
N HIS A 281 -16.63 -15.62 12.94
CA HIS A 281 -16.69 -16.79 13.81
C HIS A 281 -17.86 -17.72 13.45
N ARG A 282 -17.59 -19.03 13.45
CA ARG A 282 -18.64 -20.04 13.37
C ARG A 282 -19.23 -20.29 14.77
N PRO A 283 -20.52 -20.02 15.01
CA PRO A 283 -21.13 -20.22 16.31
C PRO A 283 -21.30 -21.72 16.64
N MET A 284 -21.10 -22.08 17.91
CA MET A 284 -21.27 -23.47 18.38
C MET A 284 -22.75 -23.88 18.49
N ASN A 285 -23.62 -22.98 18.96
CA ASN A 285 -25.06 -23.21 19.04
C ASN A 285 -25.83 -22.03 18.42
N PRO A 286 -25.91 -21.96 17.08
CA PRO A 286 -26.52 -20.84 16.38
C PRO A 286 -28.01 -20.65 16.73
N ARG A 287 -28.71 -21.69 17.18
CA ARG A 287 -30.15 -21.66 17.51
C ARG A 287 -30.47 -21.27 18.95
N SER A 288 -29.45 -21.01 19.78
CA SER A 288 -29.67 -20.61 21.17
C SER A 288 -30.21 -19.18 21.29
N GLU A 289 -31.03 -18.92 22.31
CA GLU A 289 -31.49 -17.57 22.65
C GLU A 289 -30.31 -16.63 22.94
N GLN A 290 -29.29 -17.13 23.64
CA GLN A 290 -28.05 -16.38 23.91
C GLN A 290 -27.36 -15.90 22.63
N TYR A 291 -27.34 -16.72 21.58
CA TYR A 291 -26.75 -16.32 20.30
C TYR A 291 -27.63 -15.33 19.53
N ARG A 292 -28.96 -15.44 19.65
CA ARG A 292 -29.89 -14.43 19.11
C ARG A 292 -29.66 -13.07 19.76
N ASP A 293 -29.59 -13.01 21.09
CA ASP A 293 -29.29 -11.80 21.84
C ASP A 293 -27.93 -11.21 21.45
N PHE A 294 -26.94 -12.07 21.25
CA PHE A 294 -25.62 -11.67 20.75
C PHE A 294 -25.73 -11.00 19.36
N CYS A 295 -26.42 -11.62 18.40
CA CYS A 295 -26.60 -11.04 17.05
C CYS A 295 -27.32 -9.69 17.10
N GLN A 296 -28.37 -9.56 17.92
CA GLN A 296 -29.07 -8.27 18.11
C GLN A 296 -28.15 -7.19 18.67
N LYS A 297 -27.30 -7.53 19.66
CA LYS A 297 -26.29 -6.60 20.20
C LYS A 297 -25.27 -6.17 19.13
N GLN A 298 -24.84 -7.09 18.27
CA GLN A 298 -23.95 -6.74 17.16
C GLN A 298 -24.63 -5.79 16.16
N LEU A 299 -25.89 -6.03 15.81
CA LEU A 299 -26.66 -5.14 14.93
C LEU A 299 -26.86 -3.74 15.53
N GLN A 300 -27.11 -3.64 16.84
CA GLN A 300 -27.15 -2.36 17.55
C GLN A 300 -25.78 -1.66 17.52
N ALA A 301 -24.69 -2.40 17.74
CA ALA A 301 -23.34 -1.84 17.67
C ALA A 301 -23.01 -1.33 16.26
N ILE A 302 -23.38 -2.06 15.20
CA ILE A 302 -23.23 -1.65 13.80
C ILE A 302 -24.02 -0.36 13.55
N ALA A 303 -25.28 -0.29 13.98
CA ALA A 303 -26.12 0.90 13.79
C ALA A 303 -25.58 2.16 14.51
N SER A 304 -24.75 1.98 15.56
CA SER A 304 -24.10 3.08 16.28
C SER A 304 -22.79 3.58 15.64
N ILE A 305 -22.34 2.96 14.55
CA ILE A 305 -21.12 3.33 13.84
C ILE A 305 -21.52 3.98 12.52
N GLU A 306 -21.25 5.27 12.39
CA GLU A 306 -21.52 6.04 11.18
C GLU A 306 -20.28 6.11 10.28
N GLY A 307 -20.48 6.22 8.97
CA GLY A 307 -19.41 6.47 8.00
C GLY A 307 -18.50 5.28 7.68
N VAL A 308 -18.75 4.09 8.25
CA VAL A 308 -17.99 2.87 7.98
C VAL A 308 -18.88 1.83 7.32
N ASP A 309 -18.41 1.25 6.21
CA ASP A 309 -19.13 0.16 5.54
C ASP A 309 -19.01 -1.15 6.34
N LEU A 310 -20.11 -1.47 7.04
CA LEU A 310 -20.32 -2.72 7.77
C LEU A 310 -21.49 -3.52 7.18
N SER A 311 -21.82 -3.31 5.89
CA SER A 311 -22.95 -3.97 5.21
C SER A 311 -22.85 -5.49 5.28
N LYS A 312 -21.68 -6.05 5.00
CA LYS A 312 -21.43 -7.50 5.06
C LYS A 312 -21.61 -8.06 6.47
N GLU A 313 -21.09 -7.38 7.48
CA GLU A 313 -21.25 -7.78 8.87
C GLU A 313 -22.72 -7.72 9.30
N LYS A 314 -23.44 -6.69 8.87
CA LYS A 314 -24.88 -6.51 9.12
C LYS A 314 -25.69 -7.65 8.50
N GLU A 315 -25.48 -7.91 7.21
CA GLU A 315 -26.15 -9.00 6.48
C GLU A 315 -25.92 -10.36 7.14
N PHE A 316 -24.69 -10.62 7.61
CA PHE A 316 -24.37 -11.84 8.33
C PHE A 316 -25.22 -12.00 9.60
N PHE A 317 -25.27 -10.99 10.48
CA PHE A 317 -26.03 -11.10 11.72
C PHE A 317 -27.54 -11.12 11.50
N GLU A 318 -28.05 -10.42 10.47
CA GLU A 318 -29.46 -10.50 10.06
C GLU A 318 -29.82 -11.91 9.57
N HIS A 319 -28.97 -12.51 8.74
CA HIS A 319 -29.15 -13.88 8.26
C HIS A 319 -29.14 -14.89 9.42
N MET A 320 -28.22 -14.75 10.37
CA MET A 320 -28.15 -15.62 11.54
C MET A 320 -29.39 -15.52 12.44
N LEU A 321 -30.07 -14.38 12.50
CA LEU A 321 -31.34 -14.25 13.20
C LEU A 321 -32.50 -14.94 12.47
N GLN A 322 -32.47 -15.00 11.13
CA GLN A 322 -33.50 -15.67 10.33
C GLN A 322 -33.43 -17.20 10.42
N ILE A 323 -32.24 -17.79 10.54
CA ILE A 323 -32.06 -19.24 10.76
C ILE A 323 -32.71 -19.72 12.07
N ASN A 324 -33.03 -18.79 12.97
CA ASN A 324 -33.54 -19.07 14.30
C ASN A 324 -35.06 -18.88 14.45
N LEU A 325 -35.77 -18.48 13.39
CA LEU A 325 -37.24 -18.43 13.34
C LEU A 325 -37.82 -19.82 13.00
#